data_AF-A0A2V5YAK1-F1
#
_entry.id   AF-A0A2V5YAK1-F1
#
_cell.length_a   1.000
_cell.length_b   1.000
_cell.length_c   1.000
_cell.angle_alpha   90.00
_cell.angle_beta   90.00
_cell.angle_gamma   90.00
#
_symmetry.space_group_name_H-M   'P 1'
#
loop_
_entity.id
_entity.type
_entity.pdbx_description
1 polymer ?
#
loop_
_entity_poly.entity_id
_entity_poly.type
_entity_poly.pdbx_seq_one_letter_code
_entity_poly.pdbx_strand_id
1 'polypeptide(L)'
;MRGGRVTSEERSAISTYVGAGLAVVLIVGGLYFFFLAQKEKKETTTFDPNRPVPSDAVLKQRLKAEEYSVVREGGSQRAFQNQFWNNEKTGIYVDVITGEPLFTTPDKFDAGVSLPTFAFHFIPVEEMKDRGYAAYLSLVEKK
;
A
#
# COMPACT_ATOMS: atom_id res chain seq x y z
N MET A 1 9.21 -1.60 -65.25
CA MET A 1 10.19 -1.47 -64.15
C MET A 1 10.32 0.01 -63.78
N ARG A 2 9.62 0.49 -62.74
CA ARG A 2 9.73 1.89 -62.28
C ARG A 2 10.82 1.99 -61.21
N GLY A 3 12.07 2.20 -61.62
CA GLY A 3 13.16 2.53 -60.72
C GLY A 3 13.16 4.03 -60.41
N GLY A 4 12.37 4.44 -59.42
CA GLY A 4 12.42 5.82 -58.91
C GLY A 4 13.73 6.05 -58.16
N ARG A 5 14.56 6.99 -58.63
CA ARG A 5 15.78 7.40 -57.93
C ARG A 5 15.36 8.28 -56.75
N VAL A 6 15.47 7.74 -55.53
CA VAL A 6 15.22 8.50 -54.29
C VAL A 6 16.23 9.65 -54.21
N THR A 7 15.74 10.88 -54.16
CA THR A 7 16.58 12.09 -54.11
C THR A 7 17.21 12.28 -52.73
N SER A 8 18.30 13.07 -52.62
CA SER A 8 18.99 13.30 -51.35
C SER A 8 18.10 13.95 -50.29
N GLU A 9 17.13 14.76 -50.72
CA GLU A 9 16.14 15.42 -49.86
C GLU A 9 15.16 14.41 -49.23
N GLU A 10 14.67 13.44 -50.03
CA GLU A 10 13.83 12.34 -49.53
C GLU A 10 14.57 11.45 -48.54
N ARG A 11 15.87 11.17 -48.77
CA ARG A 11 16.71 10.40 -47.83
C ARG A 11 16.89 11.14 -46.49
N SER A 12 17.07 12.45 -46.52
CA SER A 12 17.21 13.27 -45.31
C SER A 12 15.91 13.29 -44.51
N ALA A 13 14.77 13.48 -45.19
CA ALA A 13 13.47 13.47 -44.53
C ALA A 13 13.18 12.11 -43.86
N ILE A 14 13.44 11.00 -44.55
CA ILE A 14 13.28 9.64 -44.01
C ILE A 14 14.15 9.44 -42.75
N SER A 15 15.41 9.89 -42.79
CA SER A 15 16.31 9.80 -41.63
C SER A 15 15.80 10.61 -40.43
N THR A 16 15.25 11.79 -40.65
CA THR A 16 14.68 12.63 -39.59
C THR A 16 13.45 11.98 -38.96
N TYR A 17 12.54 11.41 -39.74
CA TYR A 17 11.36 10.71 -39.22
C TYR A 17 11.71 9.44 -38.45
N VAL A 18 12.71 8.67 -38.92
CA VAL A 18 13.21 7.49 -38.19
C VAL A 18 13.83 7.91 -36.85
N GLY A 19 14.64 8.96 -36.84
CA GLY A 19 15.23 9.51 -35.61
C GLY A 19 14.17 10.02 -34.62
N ALA A 20 13.19 10.78 -35.11
CA ALA A 20 12.08 11.28 -34.28
C ALA A 20 11.20 10.16 -33.73
N GLY A 21 10.89 9.15 -34.54
CA GLY A 21 10.13 7.97 -34.09
C GLY A 21 10.86 7.19 -32.99
N LEU A 22 12.17 7.00 -33.14
CA LEU A 22 12.99 6.32 -32.14
C LEU A 22 13.07 7.12 -30.83
N ALA A 23 13.18 8.45 -30.92
CA ALA A 23 13.13 9.32 -29.74
C ALA A 23 11.77 9.24 -29.01
N VAL A 24 10.64 9.21 -29.74
CA VAL A 24 9.31 9.06 -29.14
C VAL A 24 9.17 7.71 -28.44
N VAL A 25 9.63 6.61 -29.05
CA VAL A 25 9.59 5.28 -28.43
C VAL A 25 10.41 5.24 -27.14
N LEU A 26 11.60 5.86 -27.13
CA LEU A 26 12.43 5.94 -25.93
C LEU A 26 11.79 6.81 -24.84
N ILE A 27 11.13 7.90 -25.20
CA ILE A 27 10.42 8.76 -24.23
C ILE A 27 9.22 8.03 -23.65
N VAL A 28 8.38 7.40 -24.49
CA VAL A 28 7.19 6.66 -24.04
C VAL A 28 7.59 5.45 -23.21
N GLY A 29 8.62 4.70 -23.64
CA GLY A 29 9.18 3.59 -22.86
C GLY A 29 9.77 4.06 -21.54
N GLY A 30 10.53 5.15 -21.55
CA GLY A 30 11.10 5.76 -20.34
C GLY A 30 10.02 6.23 -19.36
N LEU A 31 8.97 6.89 -19.85
CA LEU A 31 7.81 7.28 -19.04
C LEU A 31 7.08 6.05 -18.49
N TYR A 32 6.85 5.04 -19.32
CA TYR A 32 6.21 3.79 -18.89
C TYR A 32 7.00 3.10 -17.77
N PHE A 33 8.32 2.95 -17.92
CA PHE A 33 9.19 2.38 -16.89
C PHE A 33 9.30 3.27 -15.65
N PHE A 34 9.30 4.60 -15.81
CA PHE A 34 9.28 5.54 -14.69
C PHE A 34 8.00 5.38 -13.86
N PHE A 35 6.82 5.33 -14.49
CA PHE A 35 5.57 5.09 -13.80
C PHE A 35 5.48 3.68 -13.18
N LEU A 36 6.09 2.67 -13.82
CA LEU A 36 6.23 1.33 -13.24
C LEU A 36 7.07 1.38 -11.95
N ALA A 37 8.19 2.10 -11.97
CA ALA A 37 9.08 2.25 -10.82
C ALA A 37 8.46 3.10 -9.68
N GLN A 38 7.57 4.04 -10.01
CA GLN A 38 6.87 4.84 -9.00
C GLN A 38 5.79 4.05 -8.25
N LYS A 39 5.35 2.89 -8.75
CA LYS A 39 4.27 2.11 -8.12
C LYS A 39 4.68 1.47 -6.77
N GLU A 40 5.98 1.37 -6.48
CA GLU A 40 6.48 0.62 -5.31
C GLU A 40 6.71 1.46 -4.04
N LYS A 41 6.60 2.79 -4.08
CA LYS A 41 6.79 3.63 -2.88
C LYS A 41 5.46 3.98 -2.21
N LYS A 42 4.82 2.99 -1.59
CA LYS A 42 3.96 3.25 -0.42
C LYS A 42 4.82 3.00 0.80
N GLU A 43 5.37 4.05 1.38
CA GLU A 43 6.23 3.93 2.56
C GLU A 43 5.49 3.14 3.65
N THR A 44 6.11 2.06 4.11
CA THR A 44 5.69 1.29 5.26
C THR A 44 5.85 2.20 6.48
N THR A 45 4.79 2.93 6.84
CA THR A 45 4.91 4.08 7.73
C THR A 45 5.26 3.65 9.16
N THR A 46 6.38 4.16 9.65
CA THR A 46 6.74 4.21 11.07
C THR A 46 5.64 4.92 11.89
N PHE A 47 5.55 4.67 13.20
CA PHE A 47 4.64 5.39 14.09
C PHE A 47 4.94 6.90 14.06
N ASP A 48 3.94 7.71 13.71
CA ASP A 48 4.05 9.16 13.77
C ASP A 48 2.97 9.75 14.70
N PRO A 49 3.35 10.24 15.90
CA PRO A 49 2.39 10.81 16.84
C PRO A 49 1.74 12.11 16.33
N ASN A 50 2.33 12.78 15.33
CA ASN A 50 1.83 14.02 14.75
C ASN A 50 1.07 13.81 13.44
N ARG A 51 0.78 12.55 13.09
CA ARG A 51 0.08 12.23 11.84
C ARG A 51 -1.28 12.93 11.79
N PRO A 52 -1.60 13.65 10.69
CA PRO A 52 -2.92 14.24 10.54
C PRO A 52 -3.98 13.15 10.44
N VAL A 53 -4.93 13.19 11.35
CA VAL A 53 -6.10 12.31 11.35
C VAL A 53 -7.21 12.95 10.51
N PRO A 54 -7.92 12.17 9.65
CA PRO A 54 -9.07 12.70 8.91
C PRO A 54 -10.14 13.29 9.83
N SER A 55 -10.92 14.23 9.31
CA SER A 55 -12.02 14.83 10.07
C SER A 55 -13.09 13.80 10.45
N ASP A 56 -13.83 14.06 11.53
CA ASP A 56 -14.89 13.15 12.00
C ASP A 56 -15.95 12.88 10.93
N ALA A 57 -16.25 13.86 10.06
CA ALA A 57 -17.17 13.68 8.94
C ALA A 57 -16.67 12.61 7.95
N VAL A 58 -15.37 12.65 7.62
CA VAL A 58 -14.73 11.66 6.75
C VAL A 58 -14.70 10.29 7.44
N LEU A 59 -14.37 10.25 8.74
CA LEU A 59 -14.32 9.00 9.50
C LEU A 59 -15.68 8.32 9.60
N LYS A 60 -16.76 9.06 9.86
CA LYS A 60 -18.14 8.53 9.90
C LYS A 60 -18.63 7.99 8.56
N GLN A 61 -18.10 8.51 7.44
CA GLN A 61 -18.41 8.01 6.11
C GLN A 61 -17.60 6.75 5.76
N ARG A 62 -16.34 6.67 6.21
CA ARG A 62 -15.42 5.57 5.87
C ARG A 62 -15.57 4.35 6.77
N LEU A 63 -15.82 4.56 8.06
CA LEU A 63 -15.85 3.51 9.09
C LEU A 63 -17.27 3.01 9.32
N LYS A 64 -17.40 1.76 9.78
CA LYS A 64 -18.67 1.30 10.36
C LYS A 64 -18.95 2.08 11.64
N ALA A 65 -20.23 2.26 11.97
CA ALA A 65 -20.65 2.99 13.17
C ALA A 65 -20.01 2.43 14.45
N GLU A 66 -19.92 1.10 14.57
CA GLU A 66 -19.28 0.43 15.72
C GLU A 66 -17.77 0.70 15.78
N GLU A 67 -17.08 0.69 14.63
CA GLU A 67 -15.64 0.99 14.55
C GLU A 67 -15.37 2.43 14.95
N TYR A 68 -16.17 3.38 14.43
CA TYR A 68 -16.07 4.79 14.81
C TYR A 68 -16.27 5.00 16.31
N SER A 69 -17.32 4.41 16.89
CA SER A 69 -17.61 4.56 18.32
C SER A 69 -16.47 4.04 19.18
N VAL A 70 -15.86 2.91 18.81
CA VAL A 70 -14.73 2.34 19.54
C VAL A 70 -13.48 3.23 19.47
N VAL A 71 -13.11 3.71 18.27
CA VAL A 71 -11.84 4.44 18.09
C VAL A 71 -11.93 5.94 18.36
N ARG A 72 -13.12 6.53 18.39
CA ARG A 72 -13.32 7.99 18.60
C ARG A 72 -14.12 8.34 19.84
N GLU A 73 -15.02 7.47 20.29
CA GLU A 73 -15.98 7.78 21.37
C GLU A 73 -15.72 6.96 22.65
N GLY A 74 -14.66 6.14 22.67
CA GLY A 74 -14.36 5.25 23.81
C GLY A 74 -15.37 4.11 23.98
N GLY A 75 -16.10 3.78 22.91
CA GLY A 75 -17.05 2.68 22.90
C GLY A 75 -16.38 1.31 23.01
N SER A 76 -17.17 0.29 23.38
CA SER A 76 -16.73 -1.10 23.47
C SER A 76 -17.39 -1.95 22.40
N GLN A 77 -16.63 -2.89 21.82
CA GLN A 77 -17.17 -3.88 20.89
C GLN A 77 -17.93 -4.96 21.65
N ARG A 78 -18.95 -5.53 21.01
CA ARG A 78 -19.63 -6.72 21.54
C ARG A 78 -18.67 -7.92 21.51
N ALA A 79 -18.64 -8.63 22.63
CA ALA A 79 -17.88 -9.86 22.80
C ALA A 79 -18.21 -10.87 21.69
N PHE A 80 -17.17 -11.50 21.11
CA PHE A 80 -17.30 -12.55 20.08
C PHE A 80 -18.04 -12.15 18.79
N GLN A 81 -18.25 -10.86 18.55
CA GLN A 81 -18.96 -10.36 17.37
C GLN A 81 -18.10 -9.54 16.42
N ASN A 82 -16.83 -9.30 16.75
CA ASN A 82 -15.91 -8.65 15.82
C ASN A 82 -15.35 -9.67 14.80
N GLN A 83 -14.84 -9.19 13.67
CA GLN A 83 -14.30 -10.07 12.62
C GLN A 83 -12.92 -10.69 12.97
N PHE A 84 -12.32 -10.30 14.11
CA PHE A 84 -10.92 -10.55 14.43
C PHE A 84 -10.70 -11.49 15.61
N TRP A 85 -11.71 -11.75 16.45
CA TRP A 85 -11.56 -12.56 17.67
C TRP A 85 -11.12 -13.99 17.31
N ASN A 86 -11.81 -14.64 16.38
CA ASN A 86 -11.47 -15.98 15.88
C ASN A 86 -10.75 -15.95 14.52
N ASN A 87 -10.02 -14.88 14.22
CA ASN A 87 -9.28 -14.80 12.97
C ASN A 87 -7.91 -15.48 13.11
N GLU A 88 -7.67 -16.50 12.28
CA GLU A 88 -6.38 -17.19 12.17
C GLU A 88 -5.65 -16.88 10.86
N LYS A 89 -6.21 -15.99 10.02
CA LYS A 89 -5.58 -15.63 8.76
C LYS A 89 -4.22 -14.98 9.00
N THR A 90 -3.21 -15.46 8.28
CA THR A 90 -1.88 -14.85 8.22
C THR A 90 -1.94 -13.43 7.69
N GLY A 91 -1.40 -12.47 8.44
CA GLY A 91 -1.42 -11.06 8.07
C GLY A 91 -0.92 -10.14 9.16
N ILE A 92 -1.29 -8.86 9.00
CA ILE A 92 -1.00 -7.77 9.93
C ILE A 92 -2.33 -7.09 10.28
N TYR A 93 -2.49 -6.79 11.57
CA TYR A 93 -3.56 -5.94 12.09
C TYR A 93 -3.09 -4.50 12.00
N VAL A 94 -3.88 -3.67 11.33
CA VAL A 94 -3.56 -2.26 11.10
C VAL A 94 -4.54 -1.36 11.84
N ASP A 95 -4.09 -0.16 12.18
CA ASP A 95 -4.94 0.91 12.66
C ASP A 95 -6.00 1.25 11.60
N VAL A 96 -7.27 1.27 12.00
CA VAL A 96 -8.38 1.49 11.06
C VAL A 96 -8.47 2.94 10.57
N ILE A 97 -7.85 3.88 11.30
CA ILE A 97 -7.78 5.29 10.96
C ILE A 97 -6.63 5.55 9.99
N THR A 98 -5.41 5.22 10.41
CA THR A 98 -4.14 5.61 9.75
C THR A 98 -3.60 4.53 8.82
N GLY A 99 -4.00 3.27 9.00
CA GLY A 99 -3.45 2.12 8.27
C GLY A 99 -2.10 1.64 8.80
N GLU A 100 -1.62 2.17 9.93
CA GLU A 100 -0.34 1.77 10.50
C GLU A 100 -0.39 0.33 11.00
N PRO A 101 0.67 -0.47 10.77
CA PRO A 101 0.74 -1.82 11.30
C PRO A 101 0.88 -1.79 12.82
N LEU A 102 -0.01 -2.50 13.53
CA LEU A 102 -0.04 -2.57 14.99
C LEU A 102 0.44 -3.91 15.52
N PHE A 103 -0.11 -5.01 14.99
CA PHE A 103 0.14 -6.37 15.46
C PHE A 103 0.30 -7.34 14.30
N THR A 104 1.02 -8.44 14.51
CA THR A 104 1.18 -9.51 13.52
C THR A 104 0.40 -10.76 13.92
N THR A 105 -0.06 -11.56 12.95
CA THR A 105 -0.73 -12.84 13.24
C THR A 105 0.13 -13.80 14.07
N PRO A 106 1.45 -13.95 13.84
CA PRO A 106 2.30 -14.79 14.70
C PRO A 106 2.28 -14.42 16.19
N ASP A 107 2.01 -13.15 16.51
CA ASP A 107 1.95 -12.68 17.91
C ASP A 107 0.56 -12.88 18.52
N LYS A 108 -0.45 -13.24 17.71
CA LYS A 108 -1.82 -13.51 18.18
C LYS A 108 -1.85 -14.88 18.84
N PHE A 109 -2.49 -14.94 20.01
CA PHE A 109 -2.77 -16.20 20.69
C PHE A 109 -4.20 -16.24 21.23
N ASP A 110 -4.71 -17.44 21.50
CA ASP A 110 -6.01 -17.61 22.13
C ASP A 110 -5.86 -17.56 23.66
N ALA A 111 -6.36 -16.49 24.26
CA ALA A 111 -6.38 -16.30 25.71
C ALA A 111 -7.71 -16.77 26.35
N GLY A 112 -8.63 -17.36 25.57
CA GLY A 112 -9.98 -17.72 26.04
C GLY A 112 -10.88 -16.52 26.29
N VAL A 113 -10.56 -15.35 25.71
CA VAL A 113 -11.29 -14.09 25.88
C VAL A 113 -11.96 -13.64 24.59
N SER A 114 -12.95 -12.78 24.71
CA SER A 114 -13.81 -12.37 23.59
C SER A 114 -13.19 -11.39 22.57
N LEU A 115 -11.91 -11.03 22.76
CA LEU A 115 -11.16 -10.05 21.98
C LEU A 115 -9.84 -10.64 21.48
N PRO A 116 -9.32 -10.20 20.31
CA PRO A 116 -8.02 -10.62 19.84
C PRO A 116 -6.94 -10.21 20.85
N THR A 117 -6.11 -11.17 21.25
CA THR A 117 -5.04 -10.97 22.24
C THR A 117 -3.69 -11.21 21.57
N PHE A 118 -2.70 -10.39 21.91
CA PHE A 118 -1.37 -10.40 21.32
C PHE A 118 -0.29 -10.43 22.39
N ALA A 119 0.79 -11.17 22.16
CA ALA A 119 1.85 -11.38 23.13
C ALA A 119 2.74 -10.14 23.33
N PHE A 120 2.81 -9.25 22.34
CA PHE A 120 3.63 -8.05 22.35
C PHE A 120 2.78 -6.79 22.24
N HIS A 121 3.29 -5.70 22.81
CA HIS A 121 2.74 -4.36 22.57
C HIS A 121 3.06 -3.90 21.14
N PHE A 122 2.50 -2.76 20.72
CA PHE A 122 2.78 -2.12 19.43
C PHE A 122 4.27 -2.16 19.03
N ILE A 123 4.61 -2.74 17.88
CA ILE A 123 5.99 -2.86 17.40
C ILE A 123 6.17 -1.89 16.21
N PRO A 124 7.11 -0.93 16.26
CA PRO A 124 7.44 -0.10 15.10
C PRO A 124 7.84 -0.94 13.88
N VAL A 125 7.58 -0.44 12.68
CA VAL A 125 7.83 -1.18 11.42
C VAL A 125 9.30 -1.60 11.28
N GLU A 126 10.22 -0.74 11.69
CA GLU A 126 11.67 -0.97 11.67
C GLU A 126 12.02 -2.16 12.57
N GLU A 127 11.45 -2.20 13.78
CA GLU A 127 11.62 -3.32 14.70
C GLU A 127 10.94 -4.60 14.16
N MET A 128 9.80 -4.48 13.47
CA MET A 128 9.18 -5.62 12.80
C MET A 128 10.11 -6.26 11.75
N LYS A 129 10.89 -5.45 11.01
CA LYS A 129 11.88 -5.95 10.04
C LYS A 129 13.00 -6.70 10.76
N ASP A 130 13.52 -6.13 11.85
CA ASP A 130 14.61 -6.72 12.63
C ASP A 130 14.18 -8.04 13.30
N ARG A 131 12.92 -8.15 13.71
CA ARG A 131 12.33 -9.36 14.30
C ARG A 131 11.92 -10.44 13.29
N GLY A 132 12.21 -10.23 12.00
CA GLY A 132 11.93 -11.22 10.95
C GLY A 132 10.50 -11.21 10.42
N TYR A 133 9.70 -10.18 10.74
CA TYR A 133 8.34 -10.04 10.21
C TYR A 133 8.27 -9.34 8.84
N ALA A 134 9.42 -9.10 8.19
CA ALA A 134 9.49 -8.43 6.89
C ALA A 134 8.57 -9.04 5.82
N ALA A 135 8.39 -10.38 5.82
CA ALA A 135 7.48 -11.06 4.90
C ALA A 135 6.00 -10.62 5.07
N TYR A 136 5.58 -10.31 6.30
CA TYR A 136 4.21 -9.91 6.61
C TYR A 136 3.95 -8.45 6.25
N LEU A 137 4.97 -7.57 6.29
CA LEU A 137 4.84 -6.16 5.91
C LEU A 137 4.40 -6.00 4.45
N SER A 138 4.85 -6.90 3.56
CA SER A 138 4.42 -6.93 2.15
C SER A 138 2.91 -7.18 1.98
N LEU A 139 2.21 -7.67 3.00
CA LEU A 139 0.76 -7.88 2.98
C LEU A 139 -0.03 -6.60 3.24
N VAL A 140 0.57 -5.60 3.88
CA VAL A 140 -0.05 -4.27 4.09
C VAL A 140 -0.07 -3.49 2.78
N GLU A 141 0.99 -3.61 1.97
CA GLU A 141 1.16 -2.87 0.71
C GLU A 141 0.26 -3.38 -0.43
N LYS A 142 -0.29 -4.59 -0.31
CA LYS A 142 -1.12 -5.26 -1.33
C LYS A 142 -2.62 -4.96 -1.25
N LYS A 143 -3.05 -4.02 -0.40
CA LYS A 143 -4.45 -3.62 -0.20
C LYS A 143 -4.78 -2.30 -0.89
#